data_AF-A0A151RR69-F1
#
_entry.id   AF-A0A151RR69-F1
#
_cell.length_a   1.000
_cell.length_b   1.000
_cell.length_c   1.000
_cell.angle_alpha   90.00
_cell.angle_beta   90.00
_cell.angle_gamma   90.00
#
_symmetry.space_group_name_H-M   'P 1'
#
loop_
_entity.id
_entity.type
_entity.pdbx_description
1 polymer ?
#
loop_
_entity_poly.entity_id
_entity_poly.type
_entity_poly.pdbx_seq_one_letter_code
_entity_poly.pdbx_strand_id
1 'polypeptide(L)'
;MVGHLTNENPAPTQYTTNTTNSEQFVPKLTDEFVTWQKSDRLLRGWIIGTLSEEALGLVVGIDTSRAVWSTLKDAYAKDSQEREFTIRQQITYLRKEEDQTINEHIRIFKGLCDNLAAIGKPVPDKEKVFYLLTSLGPEYETFTTTMLKPPRPSYSELISQLQSLDQRRNSFSSRAKIMQTCFPPQVAFYGQQQKSHQFFSSKSWELSNFHIYKVRVPSSTTK
;
A
#
# COMPACT_ATOMS: atom_id res chain seq x y z
N MET A 1 23.93 31.05 14.81
CA MET A 1 22.78 30.30 15.39
C MET A 1 22.50 28.99 14.66
N VAL A 2 22.41 28.96 13.32
CA VAL A 2 22.15 27.70 12.55
C VAL A 2 23.17 26.58 12.85
N GLY A 3 24.45 26.92 13.10
CA GLY A 3 25.50 25.95 13.43
C GLY A 3 25.26 25.09 14.69
N HIS A 4 24.36 25.48 15.59
CA HIS A 4 23.95 24.63 16.73
C HIS A 4 23.09 23.44 16.28
N LEU A 5 22.38 23.56 15.15
CA LEU A 5 21.51 22.53 14.60
C LEU A 5 22.27 21.59 13.65
N THR A 6 23.26 22.10 12.91
CA THR A 6 24.05 21.36 11.90
C THR A 6 25.32 20.70 12.42
N ASN A 7 25.63 20.81 13.73
CA ASN A 7 26.88 20.31 14.33
C ASN A 7 28.15 21.07 13.87
N GLU A 8 27.99 22.28 13.33
CA GLU A 8 29.12 23.14 12.96
C GLU A 8 29.68 23.89 14.18
N ASN A 9 28.89 24.03 15.26
CA ASN A 9 29.33 24.53 16.57
C ASN A 9 29.09 23.46 17.66
N PRO A 10 29.91 22.39 17.71
CA PRO A 10 29.79 21.39 18.77
C PRO A 10 29.99 22.04 20.15
N ALA A 11 29.39 21.46 21.18
CA ALA A 11 29.51 21.97 22.54
C ALA A 11 31.00 22.07 22.94
N PRO A 12 31.52 23.27 23.29
CA PRO A 12 32.91 23.42 23.70
C PRO A 12 33.16 22.69 25.03
N THR A 13 34.41 22.29 25.27
CA THR A 13 34.83 21.50 26.43
C THR A 13 34.43 22.22 27.73
N GLN A 14 33.65 21.54 28.58
CA GLN A 14 33.04 22.11 29.79
C GLN A 14 34.07 22.49 30.88
N TYR A 15 35.26 21.90 30.83
CA TYR A 15 36.33 22.10 31.81
C TYR A 15 37.67 22.25 31.08
N THR A 16 38.45 23.28 31.43
CA THR A 16 39.86 23.40 31.03
C THR A 16 40.75 22.82 32.14
N THR A 17 41.66 21.91 31.82
CA THR A 17 42.70 21.45 32.76
C THR A 17 43.85 22.44 32.75
N ASN A 18 43.87 23.37 33.69
CA ASN A 18 45.02 24.24 33.89
C ASN A 18 46.08 23.44 34.66
N THR A 19 47.05 22.85 33.97
CA THR A 19 48.27 22.34 34.62
C THR A 19 49.13 23.52 35.03
N THR A 20 48.93 24.06 36.23
CA THR A 20 49.99 24.71 37.02
C THR A 20 49.53 24.94 38.46
N ASN A 21 50.11 24.11 39.34
CA ASN A 21 50.31 24.27 40.79
C ASN A 21 49.07 24.24 41.73
N SER A 22 49.20 23.34 42.70
CA SER A 22 48.24 22.78 43.64
C SER A 22 47.43 23.76 44.52
N GLU A 23 46.20 23.29 44.84
CA GLU A 23 45.44 23.51 46.09
C GLU A 23 44.28 24.51 46.18
N GLN A 24 43.64 24.89 45.07
CA GLN A 24 42.21 25.25 45.08
C GLN A 24 41.53 24.80 43.77
N PHE A 25 40.96 23.59 43.79
CA PHE A 25 40.23 23.02 42.66
C PHE A 25 38.82 23.60 42.62
N VAL A 26 38.65 24.74 41.95
CA VAL A 26 37.33 25.23 41.54
C VAL A 26 37.21 24.98 40.03
N PRO A 27 36.36 24.03 39.57
CA PRO A 27 36.14 23.84 38.15
C PRO A 27 35.52 25.11 37.58
N LYS A 28 36.33 25.92 36.87
CA LYS A 28 35.86 27.15 36.23
C LYS A 28 35.29 26.78 34.87
N LEU A 29 33.97 26.93 34.73
CA LEU A 29 33.26 26.79 33.46
C LEU A 29 33.84 27.81 32.47
N THR A 30 34.21 27.36 31.27
CA THR A 30 34.73 28.23 30.21
C THR A 30 33.68 29.28 29.82
N ASP A 31 34.05 30.56 29.69
CA ASP A 31 33.12 31.64 29.29
C ASP A 31 32.48 31.37 27.91
N GLU A 32 33.22 30.67 27.05
CA GLU A 32 32.74 30.15 25.76
C GLU A 32 31.62 29.11 25.90
N PHE A 33 31.65 28.27 26.94
CA PHE A 33 30.57 27.31 27.22
C PHE A 33 29.32 28.01 27.75
N VAL A 34 29.48 29.03 28.58
CA VAL A 34 28.34 29.83 29.10
C VAL A 34 27.64 30.57 27.96
N THR A 35 28.39 31.18 27.05
CA THR A 35 27.84 31.89 25.87
C THR A 35 27.17 30.93 24.88
N TRP A 36 27.77 29.75 24.65
CA TRP A 36 27.16 28.67 23.87
C TRP A 36 25.85 28.18 24.50
N GLN A 37 25.82 27.94 25.82
CA GLN A 37 24.65 27.46 26.54
C GLN A 37 23.50 28.46 26.54
N LYS A 38 23.78 29.77 26.65
CA LYS A 38 22.77 30.83 26.52
C LYS A 38 22.11 30.78 25.14
N SER A 39 22.93 30.64 24.09
CA SER A 39 22.45 30.55 22.71
C SER A 39 21.62 29.30 22.46
N ASP A 40 22.06 28.15 22.97
CA ASP A 40 21.33 26.88 22.89
C ASP A 40 19.97 26.93 23.60
N ARG A 41 19.92 27.51 24.81
CA ARG A 41 18.67 27.69 25.57
C ARG A 41 17.68 28.61 24.87
N LEU A 42 18.15 29.73 24.31
CA LEU A 42 17.30 30.64 23.54
C LEU A 42 16.72 29.95 22.31
N LEU A 43 17.57 29.26 21.54
CA LEU A 43 17.14 28.54 20.35
C LEU A 43 16.13 27.43 20.68
N ARG A 44 16.39 26.67 21.75
CA ARG A 44 15.46 25.66 22.25
C ARG A 44 14.11 26.29 22.65
N GLY A 45 14.14 27.40 23.39
CA GLY A 45 12.94 28.13 23.79
C GLY A 45 12.12 28.60 22.59
N TRP A 46 12.79 29.10 21.54
CA TRP A 46 12.13 29.48 20.29
C TRP A 46 11.52 28.29 19.56
N ILE A 47 12.26 27.17 19.42
CA ILE A 47 11.73 25.96 18.79
C ILE A 47 10.48 25.51 19.55
N ILE A 48 10.59 25.28 20.86
CA ILE A 48 9.49 24.83 21.72
C ILE A 48 8.30 25.80 21.64
N GLY A 49 8.53 27.11 21.62
CA GLY A 49 7.47 28.12 21.52
C GLY A 49 6.70 28.12 20.20
N THR A 50 7.21 27.46 19.16
CA THR A 50 6.53 27.32 17.86
C THR A 50 5.83 25.97 17.67
N LEU A 51 6.01 25.02 18.60
CA LEU A 51 5.45 23.68 18.47
C LEU A 51 3.98 23.63 18.92
N SER A 52 3.20 22.76 18.28
CA SER A 52 1.88 22.36 18.76
C SER A 52 2.00 21.47 20.00
N GLU A 53 0.90 21.30 20.75
CA GLU A 53 0.85 20.44 21.94
C GLU A 53 1.30 18.99 21.65
N GLU A 54 0.88 18.44 20.51
CA GLU A 54 1.29 17.10 20.05
C GLU A 54 2.80 17.02 19.80
N ALA A 55 3.38 18.03 19.15
CA ALA A 55 4.80 18.07 18.85
C ALA A 55 5.66 18.33 20.11
N LEU A 56 5.13 19.07 21.08
CA LEU A 56 5.77 19.28 22.38
C LEU A 56 5.96 17.96 23.13
N GLY A 57 4.95 17.08 23.09
CA GLY A 57 5.01 15.74 23.68
C GLY A 57 6.22 14.92 23.24
N LEU A 58 6.70 15.12 22.00
CA LEU A 58 7.85 14.39 21.44
C LEU A 58 9.21 14.86 22.01
N VAL A 59 9.28 16.07 22.56
CA VAL A 59 10.55 16.72 22.95
C VAL A 59 10.64 17.06 24.43
N VAL A 60 9.65 16.65 25.23
CA VAL A 60 9.65 16.84 26.69
C VAL A 60 10.87 16.15 27.30
N GLY A 61 11.60 16.85 28.17
CA GLY A 61 12.77 16.31 28.87
C GLY A 61 14.07 16.33 28.06
N ILE A 62 14.07 16.84 26.83
CA ILE A 62 15.30 17.00 26.04
C ILE A 62 15.94 18.37 26.32
N ASP A 63 17.21 18.38 26.73
CA ASP A 63 17.87 19.58 27.25
C ASP A 63 18.64 20.41 26.22
N THR A 64 18.99 19.85 25.05
CA THR A 64 19.78 20.56 24.02
C THR A 64 18.93 20.87 22.79
N SER A 65 19.12 22.06 22.21
CA SER A 65 18.38 22.48 21.01
C SER A 65 18.61 21.52 19.83
N ARG A 66 19.84 21.00 19.69
CA ARG A 66 20.20 19.98 18.70
C ARG A 66 19.42 18.69 18.87
N ALA A 67 19.34 18.16 20.09
CA ALA A 67 18.62 16.91 20.33
C ALA A 67 17.12 17.11 20.10
N VAL A 68 16.54 18.24 20.54
CA VAL A 68 15.14 18.61 20.23
C VAL A 68 14.90 18.61 18.72
N TRP A 69 15.77 19.28 17.97
CA TRP A 69 15.65 19.35 16.51
C TRP A 69 15.82 17.99 15.82
N SER A 70 16.78 17.16 16.26
CA SER A 70 16.97 15.82 15.71
C SER A 70 15.76 14.93 15.98
N THR A 71 15.25 14.92 17.21
CA THR A 71 14.08 14.11 17.57
C THR A 71 12.85 14.51 16.77
N LEU A 72 12.60 15.82 16.61
CA LEU A 72 11.51 16.30 15.75
C LEU A 72 11.71 15.84 14.31
N LYS A 73 12.91 16.07 13.76
CA LYS A 73 13.23 15.67 12.38
C LYS A 73 13.00 14.18 12.17
N ASP A 74 13.47 13.34 13.09
CA ASP A 74 13.34 11.89 12.99
C ASP A 74 11.88 11.44 13.14
N ALA A 75 11.13 12.02 14.08
CA ALA A 75 9.72 11.71 14.28
C ALA A 75 8.87 12.07 13.05
N TYR A 76 9.00 13.29 12.52
CA TYR A 76 8.26 13.71 11.33
C TYR A 76 8.74 13.01 10.05
N ALA A 77 10.03 12.67 9.96
CA ALA A 77 10.53 11.84 8.86
C ALA A 77 9.93 10.44 8.90
N LYS A 78 9.82 9.83 10.09
CA LYS A 78 9.19 8.52 10.28
C LYS A 78 7.69 8.56 9.92
N ASP A 79 6.95 9.54 10.42
CA ASP A 79 5.53 9.74 10.09
C ASP A 79 5.33 9.91 8.57
N SER A 80 6.19 10.70 7.92
CA SER A 80 6.18 10.86 6.47
C SER A 80 6.45 9.54 5.72
N GLN A 81 7.36 8.69 6.22
CA GLN A 81 7.66 7.38 5.61
C GLN A 81 6.53 6.38 5.82
N GLU A 82 5.95 6.31 7.01
CA GLU A 82 4.80 5.46 7.31
C GLU A 82 3.60 5.85 6.45
N ARG A 83 3.37 7.16 6.26
CA ARG A 83 2.35 7.67 5.35
C ARG A 83 2.64 7.28 3.89
N GLU A 84 3.88 7.42 3.41
CA GLU A 84 4.25 6.96 2.06
C GLU A 84 3.95 5.46 1.89
N PHE A 85 4.40 4.64 2.84
CA PHE A 85 4.22 3.19 2.81
C PHE A 85 2.75 2.80 2.79
N THR A 86 1.94 3.42 3.64
CA THR A 86 0.49 3.19 3.73
C THR A 86 -0.19 3.49 2.40
N ILE A 87 0.12 4.63 1.76
CA ILE A 87 -0.50 4.97 0.47
C ILE A 87 -0.04 4.03 -0.64
N ARG A 88 1.25 3.65 -0.67
CA ARG A 88 1.76 2.66 -1.64
C ARG A 88 1.08 1.30 -1.47
N GLN A 89 0.85 0.89 -0.22
CA GLN A 89 0.13 -0.33 0.10
C GLN A 89 -1.31 -0.25 -0.43
N GLN A 90 -2.02 0.86 -0.18
CA GLN A 90 -3.36 1.09 -0.71
C GLN A 90 -3.40 1.01 -2.24
N ILE A 91 -2.43 1.59 -2.95
CA ILE A 91 -2.35 1.48 -4.42
C ILE A 91 -2.15 0.03 -4.87
N THR A 92 -1.24 -0.69 -4.22
CA THR A 92 -0.86 -2.06 -4.61
C THR A 92 -2.03 -3.03 -4.41
N TYR A 93 -2.77 -2.88 -3.32
CA TYR A 93 -3.91 -3.72 -2.96
C TYR A 93 -5.26 -3.14 -3.43
N LEU A 94 -5.25 -2.01 -4.14
CA LEU A 94 -6.49 -1.45 -4.70
C LEU A 94 -7.10 -2.48 -5.65
N ARG A 95 -8.35 -2.83 -5.41
CA ARG A 95 -9.13 -3.70 -6.28
C ARG A 95 -10.48 -3.05 -6.51
N LYS A 96 -10.95 -3.12 -7.75
CA LYS A 96 -12.30 -2.67 -8.10
C LYS A 96 -13.31 -3.60 -7.42
N GLU A 97 -14.27 -3.01 -6.72
CA GLU A 97 -15.38 -3.77 -6.13
C GLU A 97 -16.44 -4.10 -7.20
N GLU A 98 -17.28 -5.12 -6.96
CA GLU A 98 -18.29 -5.57 -7.93
C GLU A 98 -19.34 -4.49 -8.22
N ASP A 99 -19.82 -3.82 -7.17
CA ASP A 99 -20.83 -2.76 -7.24
C ASP A 99 -20.27 -1.38 -7.62
N GLN A 100 -18.94 -1.25 -7.69
CA GLN A 100 -18.28 0.01 -7.96
C GLN A 100 -18.19 0.29 -9.47
N THR A 101 -18.53 1.52 -9.86
CA THR A 101 -18.35 1.96 -11.25
C THR A 101 -16.87 2.15 -11.59
N ILE A 102 -16.52 1.96 -12.86
CA ILE A 102 -15.14 2.17 -13.35
C ILE A 102 -14.65 3.59 -13.08
N ASN A 103 -15.50 4.60 -13.26
CA ASN A 103 -15.13 5.99 -13.01
C ASN A 103 -14.82 6.27 -11.54
N GLU A 104 -15.58 5.68 -10.63
CA GLU A 104 -15.31 5.83 -9.19
C GLU A 104 -13.98 5.15 -8.83
N HIS A 105 -13.72 3.96 -9.37
CA HIS A 105 -12.44 3.27 -9.17
C HIS A 105 -11.24 4.09 -9.68
N ILE A 106 -11.35 4.66 -10.89
CA ILE A 106 -10.32 5.55 -11.45
C ILE A 106 -10.12 6.78 -10.54
N ARG A 107 -11.19 7.35 -10.00
CA ARG A 107 -11.14 8.51 -9.11
C ARG A 107 -10.40 8.20 -7.81
N ILE A 108 -10.70 7.07 -7.17
CA ILE A 108 -10.00 6.61 -5.96
C ILE A 108 -8.51 6.40 -6.27
N PHE A 109 -8.20 5.69 -7.36
CA PHE A 109 -6.82 5.46 -7.79
C PHE A 109 -6.05 6.78 -8.02
N LYS A 110 -6.67 7.74 -8.70
CA LYS A 110 -6.09 9.07 -8.93
C LYS A 110 -5.86 9.80 -7.61
N GLY A 111 -6.81 9.75 -6.68
CA GLY A 111 -6.67 10.35 -5.36
C GLY A 111 -5.46 9.80 -4.59
N LEU A 112 -5.22 8.49 -4.65
CA LEU A 112 -4.02 7.89 -4.04
C LEU A 112 -2.72 8.36 -4.72
N CYS A 113 -2.71 8.46 -6.04
CA CYS A 113 -1.57 9.00 -6.79
C CYS A 113 -1.30 10.48 -6.44
N ASP A 114 -2.35 11.28 -6.30
CA ASP A 114 -2.27 12.69 -5.94
C ASP A 114 -1.76 12.86 -4.50
N ASN A 115 -2.18 11.99 -3.58
CA ASN A 115 -1.67 11.94 -2.20
C ASN A 115 -0.16 11.64 -2.15
N LEU A 116 0.32 10.71 -2.98
CA LEU A 116 1.75 10.46 -3.13
C LEU A 116 2.50 11.64 -3.74
N ALA A 117 1.91 12.33 -4.72
CA ALA A 117 2.49 13.54 -5.27
C ALA A 117 2.58 14.67 -4.22
N ALA A 118 1.57 14.78 -3.34
CA ALA A 118 1.53 15.79 -2.27
C ALA A 118 2.64 15.63 -1.23
N ILE A 119 3.11 14.39 -0.97
CA ILE A 119 4.27 14.12 -0.11
C ILE A 119 5.61 14.16 -0.87
N GLY A 120 5.60 14.62 -2.14
CA GLY A 120 6.80 14.74 -2.97
C GLY A 120 7.29 13.43 -3.59
N LYS A 121 6.44 12.40 -3.64
CA LYS A 121 6.76 11.06 -4.17
C LYS A 121 5.83 10.67 -5.34
N PRO A 122 5.78 11.43 -6.44
CA PRO A 122 4.84 11.16 -7.52
C PRO A 122 5.08 9.80 -8.19
N VAL A 123 3.98 9.12 -8.55
CA VAL A 123 4.04 7.82 -9.25
C VAL A 123 4.34 8.05 -10.75
N PRO A 124 5.34 7.36 -11.34
CA PRO A 124 5.61 7.42 -12.77
C PRO A 124 4.43 6.93 -13.62
N ASP A 125 4.27 7.50 -14.81
CA ASP A 125 3.13 7.19 -15.69
C ASP A 125 2.99 5.69 -16.02
N LYS A 126 4.13 5.03 -16.28
CA LYS A 126 4.20 3.59 -16.57
C LYS A 126 3.72 2.74 -15.39
N GLU A 127 4.04 3.15 -14.17
CA GLU A 127 3.60 2.48 -12.95
C GLU A 127 2.10 2.72 -12.73
N LYS A 128 1.61 3.95 -12.98
CA LYS A 128 0.17 4.25 -12.91
C LYS A 128 -0.64 3.33 -13.81
N VAL A 129 -0.20 3.14 -15.04
CA VAL A 129 -0.81 2.22 -16.02
C VAL A 129 -0.83 0.79 -15.46
N PHE A 130 0.30 0.31 -14.94
CA PHE A 130 0.40 -1.04 -14.39
C PHE A 130 -0.51 -1.27 -13.18
N TYR A 131 -0.46 -0.38 -12.18
CA TYR A 131 -1.29 -0.50 -10.98
C TYR A 131 -2.77 -0.40 -11.31
N LEU A 132 -3.17 0.52 -12.19
CA LEU A 132 -4.56 0.64 -12.59
C LEU A 132 -5.04 -0.64 -13.31
N LEU A 133 -4.30 -1.15 -14.29
CA LEU A 133 -4.68 -2.36 -15.02
C LEU A 133 -4.79 -3.61 -14.12
N THR A 134 -3.90 -3.75 -13.15
CA THR A 134 -3.90 -4.87 -12.20
C THR A 134 -4.99 -4.75 -11.13
N SER A 135 -5.55 -3.56 -10.94
CA SER A 135 -6.62 -3.30 -9.97
C SER A 135 -8.04 -3.58 -10.49
N LEU A 136 -8.24 -3.74 -11.80
CA LEU A 136 -9.58 -3.82 -12.42
C LEU A 136 -10.33 -5.12 -12.17
N GLY A 137 -9.67 -6.18 -11.71
CA GLY A 137 -10.31 -7.47 -11.46
C GLY A 137 -10.47 -8.37 -12.71
N PRO A 138 -11.00 -9.59 -12.53
CA PRO A 138 -11.09 -10.59 -13.58
C PRO A 138 -12.04 -10.21 -14.71
N GLU A 139 -13.05 -9.36 -14.46
CA GLU A 139 -14.01 -8.96 -15.48
C GLU A 139 -13.40 -8.07 -16.59
N TYR A 140 -12.21 -7.50 -16.33
CA TYR A 140 -11.42 -6.73 -17.29
C TYR A 140 -10.14 -7.46 -17.73
N GLU A 141 -9.96 -8.75 -17.40
CA GLU A 141 -8.70 -9.48 -17.65
C GLU A 141 -8.26 -9.44 -19.12
N THR A 142 -9.20 -9.60 -20.07
CA THR A 142 -8.90 -9.51 -21.51
C THR A 142 -8.40 -8.11 -21.90
N PHE A 143 -8.95 -7.06 -21.30
CA PHE A 143 -8.50 -5.69 -21.52
C PHE A 143 -7.11 -5.48 -20.91
N THR A 144 -6.91 -5.90 -19.66
CA THR A 144 -5.64 -5.81 -18.94
C THR A 144 -4.51 -6.51 -19.69
N THR A 145 -4.72 -7.75 -20.13
CA THR A 145 -3.73 -8.50 -20.90
C THR A 145 -3.42 -7.88 -22.26
N THR A 146 -4.38 -7.20 -22.88
CA THR A 146 -4.17 -6.49 -24.15
C THR A 146 -3.36 -5.22 -23.96
N MET A 147 -3.67 -4.42 -22.93
CA MET A 147 -3.00 -3.13 -22.68
C MET A 147 -1.60 -3.25 -22.07
N LEU A 148 -1.27 -4.40 -21.46
CA LEU A 148 0.08 -4.69 -20.98
C LEU A 148 1.06 -5.01 -22.12
N LYS A 149 0.57 -5.39 -23.31
CA LYS A 149 1.41 -5.66 -24.48
C LYS A 149 1.98 -4.36 -25.06
N PRO A 150 3.23 -4.35 -25.52
CA PRO A 150 3.79 -3.20 -26.22
C PRO A 150 3.05 -2.91 -27.54
N PRO A 151 2.87 -1.64 -27.94
CA PRO A 151 3.24 -0.42 -27.22
C PRO A 151 2.26 -0.10 -26.06
N ARG A 152 2.81 0.21 -24.88
CA ARG A 152 1.98 0.52 -23.70
C ARG A 152 1.42 1.94 -23.81
N PRO A 153 0.10 2.13 -23.59
CA PRO A 153 -0.49 3.46 -23.61
C PRO A 153 0.03 4.31 -22.45
N SER A 154 -0.03 5.63 -22.61
CA SER A 154 0.08 6.57 -21.49
C SER A 154 -1.10 6.42 -20.53
N TYR A 155 -0.98 6.91 -19.30
CA TYR A 155 -2.09 6.90 -18.34
C TYR A 155 -3.35 7.58 -18.92
N SER A 156 -3.20 8.71 -19.61
CA SER A 156 -4.32 9.45 -20.20
C SER A 156 -5.07 8.65 -21.29
N GLU A 157 -4.33 7.95 -22.15
CA GLU A 157 -4.88 7.09 -23.18
C GLU A 157 -5.56 5.86 -22.56
N LEU A 158 -4.95 5.28 -21.52
CA LEU A 158 -5.53 4.17 -20.79
C LEU A 158 -6.89 4.53 -20.18
N ILE A 159 -6.99 5.69 -19.51
CA ILE A 159 -8.27 6.16 -18.95
C ILE A 159 -9.32 6.29 -20.05
N SER A 160 -8.96 6.91 -21.18
CA SER A 160 -9.87 7.11 -22.31
C SER A 160 -10.36 5.77 -22.89
N GLN A 161 -9.46 4.81 -23.09
CA GLN A 161 -9.79 3.49 -23.60
C GLN A 161 -10.66 2.71 -22.60
N LEU A 162 -10.33 2.77 -21.31
CA LEU A 162 -11.08 2.10 -20.25
C LEU A 162 -12.52 2.65 -20.14
N GLN A 163 -12.68 3.96 -20.19
CA GLN A 163 -14.00 4.61 -20.21
C GLN A 163 -14.81 4.24 -21.46
N SER A 164 -14.17 4.19 -22.63
CA SER A 164 -14.84 3.77 -23.87
C SER A 164 -15.35 2.32 -23.82
N LEU A 165 -14.58 1.45 -23.15
CA LEU A 165 -14.95 0.05 -22.95
C LEU A 165 -16.12 -0.07 -21.97
N ASP A 166 -16.09 0.67 -20.87
CA ASP A 166 -17.18 0.71 -19.90
C ASP A 166 -18.49 1.21 -20.52
N GLN A 167 -18.43 2.30 -21.29
CA GLN A 167 -19.60 2.83 -22.02
C GLN A 167 -20.19 1.81 -23.00
N ARG A 168 -19.31 1.10 -23.74
CA ARG A 168 -19.73 0.03 -24.66
C ARG A 168 -20.40 -1.12 -23.90
N ARG A 169 -19.80 -1.57 -22.79
CA ARG A 169 -20.31 -2.66 -21.94
C ARG A 169 -21.67 -2.30 -21.33
N ASN A 170 -21.82 -1.07 -20.84
CA ASN A 170 -23.09 -0.56 -20.31
C ASN A 170 -24.18 -0.49 -21.39
N SER A 171 -23.81 -0.10 -22.62
CA SER A 171 -24.74 -0.08 -23.75
C SER A 171 -25.24 -1.49 -24.13
N PHE A 172 -24.34 -2.48 -24.17
CA PHE A 172 -24.71 -3.87 -24.44
C PHE A 172 -25.54 -4.48 -23.31
N SER A 173 -25.21 -4.21 -22.05
CA SER A 173 -25.98 -4.66 -20.89
C SER A 173 -27.40 -4.10 -20.89
N SER A 174 -27.54 -2.81 -21.16
CA SER A 174 -28.85 -2.14 -21.26
C SER A 174 -29.70 -2.74 -22.37
N ARG A 175 -29.10 -3.01 -23.54
CA ARG A 175 -29.81 -3.65 -24.66
C ARG A 175 -30.22 -5.10 -24.36
N ALA A 176 -29.36 -5.88 -23.70
CA ALA A 176 -29.68 -7.25 -23.29
C ALA A 176 -30.86 -7.31 -22.32
N LYS A 177 -30.91 -6.40 -21.33
CA LYS A 177 -32.05 -6.28 -20.41
C LYS A 177 -33.36 -5.97 -21.15
N ILE A 178 -33.34 -5.04 -22.10
CA ILE A 178 -34.53 -4.68 -22.90
C ILE A 178 -35.04 -5.88 -23.72
N MET A 179 -34.14 -6.66 -24.32
CA MET A 179 -34.54 -7.85 -25.08
C MET A 179 -35.14 -8.94 -24.17
N GLN A 180 -34.63 -9.11 -22.95
CA GLN A 180 -35.19 -10.04 -21.95
C GLN A 180 -36.57 -9.61 -21.46
N THR A 181 -36.84 -8.31 -21.29
CA THR A 181 -38.15 -7.81 -20.86
C THR A 181 -39.21 -7.89 -21.97
N CYS A 182 -38.81 -7.72 -23.24
CA CYS A 182 -39.74 -7.80 -24.37
C CYS A 182 -40.04 -9.24 -24.81
N PHE A 183 -39.14 -10.19 -24.52
CA PHE A 183 -39.31 -11.60 -24.86
C PHE A 183 -38.85 -12.50 -23.70
N PRO A 184 -39.68 -12.67 -22.65
CA PRO A 184 -39.34 -13.59 -21.56
C PRO A 184 -39.17 -15.01 -22.12
N PRO A 185 -38.12 -15.75 -21.71
CA PRO A 185 -37.90 -17.12 -22.19
C PRO A 185 -39.10 -17.99 -21.84
N GLN A 186 -39.71 -18.59 -22.86
CA GLN A 186 -40.80 -19.55 -22.71
C GLN A 186 -40.25 -20.78 -21.96
N VAL A 187 -40.68 -20.99 -20.72
CA VAL A 187 -40.33 -22.19 -19.94
C VAL A 187 -40.95 -23.42 -20.60
N ALA A 188 -40.14 -24.24 -21.25
CA ALA A 188 -40.58 -25.50 -21.82
C ALA A 188 -40.92 -26.49 -20.68
N PHE A 189 -42.20 -26.82 -20.54
CA PHE A 189 -42.70 -27.78 -19.56
C PHE A 189 -42.39 -29.22 -20.02
N TYR A 190 -41.32 -29.82 -19.50
CA TYR A 190 -41.09 -31.26 -19.67
C TYR A 190 -41.99 -32.03 -18.69
N GLY A 191 -43.04 -32.66 -19.22
CA GLY A 191 -43.93 -33.52 -18.45
C GLY A 191 -43.19 -34.74 -17.89
N GLN A 192 -43.09 -34.81 -16.57
CA GLN A 192 -42.52 -35.94 -15.85
C GLN A 192 -43.51 -37.11 -15.87
N GLN A 193 -43.28 -38.09 -16.75
CA GLN A 193 -44.08 -39.32 -16.80
C GLN A 193 -43.65 -40.24 -15.64
N GLN A 194 -44.44 -40.23 -14.55
CA GLN A 194 -44.38 -41.27 -13.53
C GLN A 194 -44.92 -42.58 -14.10
N LYS A 195 -44.11 -43.64 -14.10
CA LYS A 195 -44.58 -45.03 -14.21
C LYS A 195 -44.21 -45.77 -12.94
N SER A 196 -45.23 -46.13 -12.15
CA SER A 196 -45.11 -47.01 -10.98
C SER A 196 -45.57 -48.43 -11.36
N HIS A 197 -44.68 -49.41 -11.10
CA HIS A 197 -44.84 -50.86 -10.82
C HIS A 197 -45.65 -51.75 -11.82
N GLN A 198 -45.29 -53.01 -12.15
CA GLN A 198 -44.98 -54.17 -11.28
C GLN A 198 -44.42 -55.39 -12.08
N PHE A 199 -43.54 -56.18 -11.42
CA PHE A 199 -43.26 -57.64 -11.52
C PHE A 199 -42.82 -58.34 -12.85
N PHE A 200 -41.61 -58.96 -12.86
CA PHE A 200 -41.44 -60.43 -12.90
C PHE A 200 -39.99 -60.92 -12.60
N SER A 201 -39.93 -61.89 -11.70
CA SER A 201 -38.96 -62.98 -11.39
C SER A 201 -37.53 -63.06 -12.00
N SER A 202 -36.58 -63.17 -11.05
CA SER A 202 -35.36 -64.00 -10.95
C SER A 202 -34.84 -64.80 -12.17
N LYS A 203 -33.52 -64.68 -12.41
CA LYS A 203 -32.60 -65.82 -12.55
C LYS A 203 -31.14 -65.42 -12.28
N SER A 204 -30.54 -66.16 -11.35
CA SER A 204 -29.13 -66.19 -10.98
C SER A 204 -28.29 -66.96 -12.02
N TRP A 205 -27.05 -66.53 -12.26
CA TRP A 205 -25.87 -67.41 -12.37
C TRP A 205 -24.57 -66.63 -12.12
N GLU A 206 -23.64 -67.32 -11.50
CA GLU A 206 -22.38 -66.86 -10.91
C GLU A 206 -21.22 -66.73 -11.90
N LEU A 207 -20.29 -65.83 -11.55
CA LEU A 207 -18.82 -65.86 -11.63
C LEU A 207 -18.10 -66.49 -12.84
N SER A 208 -17.26 -65.66 -13.50
CA SER A 208 -15.81 -65.93 -13.57
C SER A 208 -15.00 -64.73 -14.07
N ASN A 209 -14.06 -64.29 -13.22
CA ASN A 209 -12.66 -63.87 -13.44
C ASN A 209 -12.29 -63.09 -14.74
N PHE A 210 -11.63 -61.94 -14.59
CA PHE A 210 -10.15 -61.83 -14.75
C PHE A 210 -9.60 -60.41 -14.43
N HIS A 211 -8.74 -60.37 -13.41
CA HIS A 211 -7.46 -59.64 -13.24
C HIS A 211 -7.34 -58.13 -13.51
N ILE A 212 -7.20 -57.38 -12.40
CA ILE A 212 -6.64 -56.03 -12.32
C ILE A 212 -5.11 -56.12 -12.20
N TYR A 213 -4.37 -55.50 -13.14
CA TYR A 213 -2.95 -55.21 -12.96
C TYR A 213 -2.78 -53.82 -12.32
N LYS A 214 -2.27 -53.81 -11.08
CA LYS A 214 -1.68 -52.63 -10.41
C LYS A 214 -0.19 -52.58 -10.75
N VAL A 215 0.28 -51.52 -11.39
CA VAL A 215 1.72 -51.27 -11.59
C VAL A 215 2.24 -50.29 -10.53
N ARG A 216 3.41 -50.64 -10.02
CA ARG A 216 4.09 -50.17 -8.81
C ARG A 216 5.04 -49.02 -9.12
N VAL A 217 5.12 -48.04 -8.23
CA VAL A 217 6.16 -47.00 -8.19
C VAL A 217 7.12 -47.33 -7.03
N PRO A 218 8.44 -47.37 -7.22
CA PRO A 218 9.39 -47.49 -6.11
C PRO A 218 10.01 -46.13 -5.74
N SER A 219 10.03 -45.83 -4.45
CA SER A 219 10.76 -44.71 -3.84
C SER A 219 11.99 -45.21 -3.06
N SER A 220 13.14 -44.66 -3.45
CA SER A 220 14.27 -44.17 -2.64
C SER A 220 15.08 -45.11 -1.74
N THR A 221 16.40 -45.08 -1.91
CA THR A 221 17.37 -45.38 -0.85
C THR A 221 18.50 -44.34 -0.84
N THR A 222 18.59 -43.63 0.28
CA THR A 222 19.73 -42.82 0.74
C THR A 222 20.89 -43.70 1.20
N LYS A 223 22.12 -43.30 0.86
CA LYS A 223 23.33 -43.51 1.64
C LYS A 223 24.25 -42.31 1.42
#